data_AF-A0A7S4IDY7-F1
#
_entry.id   AF-A0A7S4IDY7-F1
#
_cell.length_a   1.000
_cell.length_b   1.000
_cell.length_c   1.000
_cell.angle_alpha   90.00
_cell.angle_beta   90.00
_cell.angle_gamma   90.00
#
_symmetry.space_group_name_H-M   'P 1'
#
loop_
_entity.id
_entity.type
_entity.pdbx_description
1 polymer ?
#
loop_
_entity_poly.entity_id
_entity_poly.type
_entity_poly.pdbx_seq_one_letter_code
_entity_poly.pdbx_strand_id
1 'polypeptide(L)'
;GPSYPEHATTTGEPIIMLVGGRPFELLELIRRRQGPCQPAFDEAEFDPRYIWNVLEGNATEFLARVRWLQLERYREAPASVHALQRLFRAQFEEWARHVRNGLEKYKGQLDDILRDLGPCPPATEPDAVCFWLAALLNPIPALGVAPEIRTHVLVGPTWQDRFDMLKRGLSASVQQVELQASYGAEARNSEPSVGGVPVCRIA
;
A
#
# COMPACT_ATOMS: atom_id res chain seq x y z
N GLY A 1 11.27 -21.60 -30.10
CA GLY A 1 10.86 -20.59 -29.09
C GLY A 1 9.98 -21.29 -28.08
N PRO A 2 10.07 -20.97 -26.77
CA PRO A 2 9.28 -21.69 -25.79
C PRO A 2 7.80 -21.29 -25.95
N SER A 3 6.96 -22.29 -26.13
CA SER A 3 5.50 -22.22 -26.14
C SER A 3 4.98 -21.94 -24.73
N TYR A 4 4.13 -20.92 -24.58
CA TYR A 4 3.34 -20.73 -23.37
C TYR A 4 2.24 -21.81 -23.30
N PRO A 5 1.99 -22.45 -22.15
CA PRO A 5 0.86 -23.34 -22.01
C PRO A 5 -0.46 -22.56 -21.96
N GLU A 6 -1.43 -23.03 -22.73
CA GLU A 6 -2.83 -22.62 -22.72
C GLU A 6 -3.45 -22.86 -21.33
N HIS A 7 -4.18 -21.84 -20.87
CA HIS A 7 -5.26 -21.87 -19.87
C HIS A 7 -5.19 -22.96 -18.78
N ALA A 8 -4.44 -22.68 -17.71
CA ALA A 8 -4.71 -23.29 -16.41
C ALA A 8 -5.95 -22.60 -15.79
N THR A 9 -7.10 -23.26 -15.82
CA THR A 9 -8.23 -22.92 -14.96
C THR A 9 -7.88 -23.29 -13.53
N THR A 10 -7.29 -22.36 -12.78
CA THR A 10 -7.15 -22.48 -11.34
C THR A 10 -8.53 -22.34 -10.70
N THR A 11 -9.12 -23.46 -10.29
CA THR A 11 -10.27 -23.56 -9.37
C THR A 11 -9.87 -23.15 -7.95
N GLY A 12 -9.18 -22.02 -7.81
CA GLY A 12 -8.89 -21.42 -6.52
C GLY A 12 -10.10 -20.61 -6.08
N GLU A 13 -10.82 -21.06 -5.04
CA GLU A 13 -11.86 -20.27 -4.40
C GLU A 13 -11.28 -18.91 -3.97
N PRO A 14 -11.95 -17.78 -4.27
CA PRO A 14 -11.48 -16.48 -3.83
C PRO A 14 -11.56 -16.36 -2.31
N ILE A 15 -10.41 -16.24 -1.66
CA ILE A 15 -10.32 -15.93 -0.23
C ILE A 15 -10.29 -14.40 -0.09
N ILE A 16 -11.35 -13.83 0.47
CA ILE A 16 -11.38 -12.41 0.86
C ILE A 16 -10.81 -12.32 2.27
N MET A 17 -9.72 -11.58 2.44
CA MET A 17 -9.08 -11.36 3.73
C MET A 17 -9.49 -9.98 4.27
N LEU A 18 -9.91 -9.95 5.53
CA LEU A 18 -10.15 -8.70 6.26
C LEU A 18 -9.02 -8.53 7.27
N VAL A 19 -8.28 -7.43 7.16
CA VAL A 19 -7.12 -7.13 8.01
C VAL A 19 -7.44 -5.90 8.86
N GLY A 20 -7.44 -6.08 10.18
CA GLY A 20 -7.46 -4.98 11.16
C GLY A 20 -8.83 -4.31 11.35
N GLY A 21 -9.54 -4.73 12.39
CA GLY A 21 -10.75 -4.07 12.91
C GLY A 21 -11.34 -4.91 14.03
N ARG A 22 -11.93 -4.28 15.06
CA ARG A 22 -12.85 -5.02 15.94
C ARG A 22 -14.04 -5.43 15.08
N PRO A 23 -14.55 -6.69 15.15
CA PRO A 23 -15.71 -7.14 14.38
C PRO A 23 -16.86 -6.12 14.39
N PHE A 24 -17.03 -5.46 15.53
CA PHE A 24 -18.05 -4.46 15.81
C PHE A 24 -18.10 -3.26 14.85
N GLU A 25 -16.98 -2.77 14.30
CA GLU A 25 -16.98 -1.52 13.51
C GLU A 25 -17.46 -1.74 12.07
N LEU A 26 -17.08 -2.87 11.46
CA LEU A 26 -17.63 -3.28 10.15
C LEU A 26 -19.11 -3.68 10.30
N LEU A 27 -19.46 -4.35 11.39
CA LEU A 27 -20.85 -4.72 11.71
C LEU A 27 -21.73 -3.50 11.97
N GLU A 28 -21.23 -2.44 12.61
CA GLU A 28 -21.97 -1.19 12.82
C GLU A 28 -22.15 -0.39 11.51
N LEU A 29 -21.15 -0.40 10.62
CA LEU A 29 -21.28 0.20 9.29
C LEU A 29 -22.38 -0.51 8.47
N ILE A 30 -22.45 -1.84 8.58
CA ILE A 30 -23.50 -2.68 7.98
C ILE A 30 -24.86 -2.38 8.63
N ARG A 31 -24.96 -2.34 9.96
CA ARG A 31 -26.19 -2.00 10.72
C ARG A 31 -26.76 -0.64 10.33
N ARG A 32 -25.92 0.39 10.25
CA ARG A 32 -26.36 1.76 9.90
C ARG A 32 -26.96 1.87 8.50
N ARG A 33 -26.60 0.96 7.58
CA ARG A 33 -27.18 0.91 6.23
C ARG A 33 -28.40 0.00 6.09
N GLN A 34 -28.67 -0.90 7.05
CA GLN A 34 -29.69 -1.95 6.91
C GLN A 34 -31.09 -1.61 7.44
N GLY A 35 -31.29 -0.49 8.13
CA GLY A 35 -32.62 -0.09 8.62
C GLY A 35 -33.21 -1.03 9.69
N PRO A 36 -34.35 -0.66 10.31
CA PRO A 36 -34.75 -1.14 11.65
C PRO A 36 -35.45 -2.51 11.70
N CYS A 37 -35.44 -3.32 10.64
CA CYS A 37 -36.17 -4.60 10.62
C CYS A 37 -35.23 -5.77 10.45
N GLN A 38 -34.84 -6.42 11.56
CA GLN A 38 -34.62 -7.86 11.80
C GLN A 38 -33.99 -8.07 13.20
N PRO A 39 -34.12 -9.27 13.82
CA PRO A 39 -33.90 -9.47 15.26
C PRO A 39 -32.41 -9.50 15.67
N ALA A 40 -32.16 -9.43 16.98
CA ALA A 40 -30.83 -9.31 17.58
C ALA A 40 -29.83 -10.35 17.06
N PHE A 41 -28.67 -9.87 16.60
CA PHE A 41 -27.57 -10.63 16.02
C PHE A 41 -26.70 -11.29 17.09
N ASP A 42 -26.42 -12.60 16.96
CA ASP A 42 -25.52 -13.39 17.81
C ASP A 42 -24.13 -13.54 17.14
N GLU A 43 -23.06 -13.13 17.83
CA GLU A 43 -21.68 -13.22 17.33
C GLU A 43 -21.22 -14.67 17.08
N ALA A 44 -21.83 -15.66 17.75
CA ALA A 44 -21.49 -17.07 17.57
C ALA A 44 -22.01 -17.67 16.26
N GLU A 45 -22.93 -16.96 15.57
CA GLU A 45 -23.64 -17.46 14.39
C GLU A 45 -23.27 -16.67 13.11
N PHE A 46 -22.15 -15.94 13.11
CA PHE A 46 -21.67 -15.27 11.90
C PHE A 46 -21.30 -16.30 10.83
N ASP A 47 -22.20 -16.42 9.87
CA ASP A 47 -22.02 -17.20 8.66
C ASP A 47 -21.19 -16.39 7.65
N PRO A 48 -19.97 -16.83 7.29
CA PRO A 48 -19.06 -16.09 6.41
C PRO A 48 -19.59 -15.90 4.97
N ARG A 49 -20.79 -16.40 4.66
CA ARG A 49 -21.40 -16.50 3.33
C ARG A 49 -21.93 -15.18 2.73
N TYR A 50 -21.86 -14.03 3.40
CA TYR A 50 -22.53 -12.81 2.90
C TYR A 50 -21.58 -11.61 2.74
N ILE A 51 -21.22 -11.31 1.48
CA ILE A 51 -20.70 -10.00 1.07
C ILE A 51 -21.53 -9.54 -0.13
N TRP A 52 -22.21 -8.39 0.03
CA TRP A 52 -23.09 -7.81 -0.99
C TRP A 52 -22.31 -6.81 -1.86
N ASN A 53 -22.35 -6.97 -3.19
CA ASN A 53 -21.92 -5.91 -4.11
C ASN A 53 -23.14 -5.18 -4.66
N VAL A 54 -23.22 -3.87 -4.40
CA VAL A 54 -24.20 -2.96 -5.01
C VAL A 54 -23.51 -2.26 -6.17
N LEU A 55 -23.42 -2.92 -7.32
CA LEU A 55 -23.03 -2.28 -8.58
C LEU A 55 -24.01 -2.72 -9.67
N GLU A 56 -24.88 -1.79 -10.06
CA GLU A 56 -25.63 -1.78 -11.32
C GLU A 56 -26.57 -2.97 -11.60
N GLY A 57 -27.66 -3.07 -10.82
CA GLY A 57 -28.94 -3.68 -11.26
C GLY A 57 -28.97 -5.20 -11.48
N ASN A 58 -27.83 -5.87 -11.55
CA ASN A 58 -27.70 -7.32 -11.62
C ASN A 58 -26.91 -7.78 -10.40
N ALA A 59 -27.61 -8.03 -9.29
CA ALA A 59 -26.99 -8.58 -8.09
C ALA A 59 -26.56 -10.02 -8.37
N THR A 60 -25.32 -10.19 -8.81
CA THR A 60 -24.68 -11.50 -8.82
C THR A 60 -24.23 -11.79 -7.39
N GLU A 61 -24.83 -12.79 -6.77
CA GLU A 61 -24.40 -13.29 -5.47
C GLU A 61 -23.06 -14.00 -5.63
N PHE A 62 -22.06 -13.59 -4.84
CA PHE A 62 -20.78 -14.28 -4.76
C PHE A 62 -20.61 -14.83 -3.35
N LEU A 63 -20.44 -16.15 -3.26
CA LEU A 63 -20.08 -16.82 -2.02
C LEU A 63 -18.57 -16.73 -1.86
N ALA A 64 -18.09 -16.12 -0.78
CA ALA A 64 -16.68 -16.12 -0.43
C ALA A 64 -16.48 -16.78 0.93
N ARG A 65 -15.38 -17.51 1.09
CA ARG A 65 -14.93 -17.99 2.41
C ARG A 65 -13.95 -16.97 2.97
N VAL A 66 -14.30 -16.41 4.12
CA VAL A 66 -13.47 -15.44 4.83
C VAL A 66 -12.73 -16.16 5.96
N ARG A 67 -11.43 -15.89 6.08
CA ARG A 67 -10.64 -16.26 7.25
C ARG A 67 -10.01 -15.01 7.85
N TRP A 68 -10.19 -14.86 9.17
CA TRP A 68 -9.48 -13.84 9.93
C TRP A 68 -8.02 -14.25 10.07
N LEU A 69 -7.12 -13.38 9.64
CA LEU A 69 -5.69 -13.56 9.87
C LEU A 69 -5.36 -13.09 11.28
N GLN A 70 -4.74 -13.96 12.06
CA GLN A 70 -4.23 -13.60 13.38
C GLN A 70 -2.91 -12.87 13.19
N LEU A 71 -2.90 -11.58 13.49
CA LEU A 71 -1.69 -10.78 13.45
C LEU A 71 -0.79 -11.12 14.62
N GLU A 72 0.50 -11.22 14.36
CA GLU A 72 1.50 -11.55 15.36
C GLU A 72 1.78 -10.34 16.25
N ARG A 73 1.78 -10.60 17.55
CA ARG A 73 2.14 -9.64 18.59
C ARG A 73 3.06 -10.29 19.58
N TYR A 74 4.13 -9.60 19.90
CA TYR A 74 5.18 -10.09 20.77
C TYR A 74 5.24 -9.25 22.05
N ARG A 75 5.59 -9.88 23.18
CA ARG A 75 5.97 -9.13 24.39
C ARG A 75 7.27 -8.37 24.16
N GLU A 76 8.21 -9.03 23.48
CA GLU A 76 9.51 -8.48 23.09
C GLU A 76 9.71 -8.71 21.61
N ALA A 77 10.05 -7.65 20.88
CA ALA A 77 10.15 -7.73 19.44
C ALA A 77 11.33 -8.61 19.02
N PRO A 78 11.15 -9.49 18.01
CA PRO A 78 12.26 -10.23 17.44
C PRO A 78 13.35 -9.28 16.93
N ALA A 79 14.62 -9.67 17.10
CA ALA A 79 15.76 -8.86 16.65
C ALA A 79 15.72 -8.50 15.16
N SER A 80 15.11 -9.38 14.35
CA SER A 80 14.85 -9.18 12.92
C SER A 80 13.91 -8.01 12.64
N VAL A 81 12.88 -7.79 13.47
CA VAL A 81 11.95 -6.66 13.33
C VAL A 81 12.65 -5.34 13.69
N HIS A 82 13.47 -5.34 14.74
CA HIS A 82 14.29 -4.17 15.07
C HIS A 82 15.30 -3.85 13.96
N ALA A 83 15.95 -4.86 13.40
CA ALA A 83 16.87 -4.69 12.27
C ALA A 83 16.15 -4.08 11.05
N LEU A 84 14.93 -4.53 10.75
CA LEU A 84 14.07 -3.96 9.73
C LEU A 84 13.80 -2.46 9.99
N GLN A 85 13.32 -2.10 11.19
CA GLN A 85 12.98 -0.72 11.49
C GLN A 85 14.19 0.21 11.35
N ARG A 86 15.39 -0.28 11.72
CA ARG A 86 16.64 0.47 11.52
C ARG A 86 17.00 0.63 10.04
N LEU A 87 16.94 -0.46 9.27
CA LEU A 87 17.21 -0.44 7.84
C LEU A 87 16.26 0.53 7.12
N PHE A 88 14.97 0.41 7.42
CA PHE A 88 13.95 1.28 6.85
C PHE A 88 14.20 2.73 7.21
N ARG A 89 14.47 3.05 8.49
CA ARG A 89 14.76 4.42 8.92
C ARG A 89 15.92 5.05 8.14
N ALA A 90 17.02 4.30 7.96
CA ALA A 90 18.17 4.79 7.22
C ALA A 90 17.85 5.05 5.74
N GLN A 91 17.19 4.11 5.07
CA GLN A 91 16.82 4.25 3.66
C GLN A 91 15.71 5.30 3.45
N PHE A 92 14.83 5.44 4.42
CA PHE A 92 13.70 6.37 4.39
C PHE A 92 14.15 7.83 4.40
N GLU A 93 15.16 8.20 5.18
CA GLU A 93 15.63 9.59 5.24
C GLU A 93 16.16 10.08 3.89
N GLU A 94 16.89 9.23 3.18
CA GLU A 94 17.36 9.51 1.83
C GLU A 94 16.22 9.54 0.83
N TRP A 95 15.38 8.50 0.81
CA TRP A 95 14.19 8.43 -0.03
C TRP A 95 13.28 9.64 0.15
N ALA A 96 13.00 10.03 1.39
CA ALA A 96 12.12 11.16 1.73
C ALA A 96 12.71 12.50 1.26
N ARG A 97 14.04 12.64 1.33
CA ARG A 97 14.73 13.82 0.79
C ARG A 97 14.50 13.94 -0.72
N HIS A 98 14.68 12.86 -1.46
CA HIS A 98 14.46 12.87 -2.90
C HIS A 98 12.99 13.10 -3.26
N VAL A 99 12.06 12.47 -2.54
CA VAL A 99 10.63 12.68 -2.76
C VAL A 99 10.26 14.17 -2.62
N ARG A 100 10.66 14.79 -1.51
CA ARG A 100 10.44 16.23 -1.27
C ARG A 100 11.12 17.14 -2.30
N ASN A 101 12.22 16.70 -2.90
CA ASN A 101 13.01 17.50 -3.85
C ASN A 101 12.50 17.47 -5.30
N GLY A 102 11.34 16.84 -5.57
CA GLY A 102 10.70 16.97 -6.88
C GLY A 102 9.82 15.82 -7.33
N LEU A 103 9.56 14.81 -6.49
CA LEU A 103 8.67 13.70 -6.84
C LEU A 103 7.28 13.84 -6.20
N GLU A 104 7.09 14.81 -5.31
CA GLU A 104 5.75 15.17 -4.85
C GLU A 104 4.91 15.75 -6.00
N LYS A 105 3.65 15.33 -6.08
CA LYS A 105 2.66 15.90 -7.01
C LYS A 105 2.18 17.29 -6.56
N TYR A 106 2.25 17.55 -5.26
CA TYR A 106 1.97 18.84 -4.66
C TYR A 106 2.83 19.03 -3.42
N LYS A 107 3.19 20.29 -3.12
CA LYS A 107 4.09 20.63 -2.03
C LYS A 107 3.56 20.10 -0.68
N GLY A 108 4.38 19.33 0.02
CA GLY A 108 4.04 18.79 1.35
C GLY A 108 3.24 17.49 1.30
N GLN A 109 3.06 16.87 0.12
CA GLN A 109 2.34 15.61 -0.02
C GLN A 109 2.87 14.52 0.91
N LEU A 110 4.19 14.36 1.04
CA LEU A 110 4.76 13.33 1.90
C LEU A 110 4.46 13.59 3.39
N ASP A 111 4.50 14.85 3.81
CA ASP A 111 4.21 15.22 5.19
C ASP A 111 2.72 15.01 5.52
N ASP A 112 1.83 15.28 4.56
CA ASP A 112 0.40 14.97 4.67
C ASP A 112 0.16 13.46 4.79
N ILE A 113 0.82 12.65 3.95
CA ILE A 113 0.73 11.18 4.02
C ILE A 113 1.21 10.67 5.38
N LEU A 114 2.34 11.15 5.89
CA LEU A 114 2.88 10.74 7.18
C LEU A 114 1.96 11.14 8.34
N ARG A 115 1.34 12.31 8.25
CA ARG A 115 0.35 12.77 9.23
C ARG A 115 -0.87 11.86 9.23
N ASP A 116 -1.37 11.49 8.05
CA ASP A 116 -2.55 10.64 7.89
C ASP A 116 -2.29 9.19 8.32
N LEU A 117 -1.09 8.66 8.07
CA LEU A 117 -0.67 7.34 8.54
C LEU A 117 -0.43 7.27 10.05
N GLY A 118 -0.12 8.41 10.68
CA GLY A 118 0.24 8.47 12.08
C GLY A 118 1.62 7.85 12.38
N PRO A 119 1.97 7.70 13.67
CA PRO A 119 3.28 7.18 14.05
C PRO A 119 3.45 5.72 13.61
N CYS A 120 4.69 5.37 13.20
CA CYS A 120 5.04 3.99 12.89
C CYS A 120 4.81 3.09 14.13
N PRO A 121 4.12 1.93 13.97
CA PRO A 121 3.86 1.01 15.08
C PRO A 121 5.13 0.49 15.78
N PRO A 122 5.03 0.02 17.04
CA PRO A 122 6.17 -0.53 17.76
C PRO A 122 6.64 -1.85 17.13
N ALA A 123 7.92 -2.18 17.32
CA ALA A 123 8.52 -3.42 16.80
C ALA A 123 7.85 -4.71 17.34
N THR A 124 7.12 -4.61 18.45
CA THR A 124 6.33 -5.71 19.03
C THR A 124 5.11 -6.08 18.19
N GLU A 125 4.76 -5.26 17.20
CA GLU A 125 3.65 -5.46 16.27
C GLU A 125 4.17 -5.49 14.82
N PRO A 126 4.93 -6.51 14.41
CA PRO A 126 5.62 -6.53 13.11
C PRO A 126 4.67 -6.46 11.92
N ASP A 127 3.47 -7.01 12.04
CA ASP A 127 2.46 -6.90 10.99
C ASP A 127 1.97 -5.47 10.80
N ALA A 128 1.70 -4.77 11.90
CA ALA A 128 1.29 -3.38 11.86
C ALA A 128 2.40 -2.51 11.25
N VAL A 129 3.67 -2.77 11.59
CA VAL A 129 4.83 -2.15 10.94
C VAL A 129 4.79 -2.42 9.43
N CYS A 130 4.60 -3.67 9.02
CA CYS A 130 4.56 -4.01 7.59
C CYS A 130 3.46 -3.27 6.83
N PHE A 131 2.24 -3.21 7.39
CA PHE A 131 1.13 -2.49 6.76
C PHE A 131 1.38 -0.98 6.70
N TRP A 132 1.92 -0.39 7.77
CA TRP A 132 2.26 1.02 7.80
C TRP A 132 3.29 1.37 6.73
N LEU A 133 4.34 0.55 6.57
CA LEU A 133 5.38 0.76 5.55
C LEU A 133 4.85 0.56 4.13
N ALA A 134 3.97 -0.42 3.91
CA ALA A 134 3.35 -0.64 2.61
C ALA A 134 2.46 0.54 2.19
N ALA A 135 1.70 1.09 3.13
CA ALA A 135 0.87 2.26 2.89
C ALA A 135 1.70 3.53 2.60
N LEU A 136 2.86 3.68 3.25
CA LEU A 136 3.80 4.76 2.97
C LEU A 136 4.46 4.65 1.59
N LEU A 137 4.82 3.44 1.14
CA LEU A 137 5.43 3.23 -0.17
C LEU A 137 4.42 3.34 -1.33
N ASN A 138 3.18 2.90 -1.12
CA ASN A 138 2.09 3.05 -2.09
C ASN A 138 0.93 3.87 -1.51
N PRO A 139 1.12 5.19 -1.29
CA PRO A 139 0.11 6.03 -0.68
C PRO A 139 -1.03 6.34 -1.65
N ILE A 140 -2.12 6.87 -1.11
CA ILE A 140 -3.21 7.48 -1.87
C ILE A 140 -3.31 8.95 -1.40
N PRO A 141 -3.05 9.95 -2.26
CA PRO A 141 -2.69 9.84 -3.69
C PRO A 141 -1.27 9.30 -3.91
N ALA A 142 -1.08 8.55 -5.00
CA ALA A 142 0.19 7.86 -5.30
C ALA A 142 1.36 8.81 -5.57
N LEU A 143 2.54 8.48 -5.05
CA LEU A 143 3.82 9.16 -5.33
C LEU A 143 4.47 8.70 -6.64
N GLY A 144 4.14 7.50 -7.14
CA GLY A 144 4.73 6.96 -8.38
C GLY A 144 6.18 6.51 -8.26
N VAL A 145 6.66 6.30 -7.03
CA VAL A 145 8.07 6.00 -6.72
C VAL A 145 8.34 4.54 -6.38
N ALA A 146 7.31 3.69 -6.31
CA ALA A 146 7.45 2.28 -5.94
C ALA A 146 6.49 1.40 -6.75
N PRO A 147 6.83 0.12 -7.00
CA PRO A 147 5.86 -0.86 -7.52
C PRO A 147 4.71 -1.05 -6.52
N GLU A 148 3.54 -1.48 -7.00
CA GLU A 148 2.39 -1.76 -6.14
C GLU A 148 2.61 -3.05 -5.33
N ILE A 149 2.80 -2.90 -4.01
CA ILE A 149 3.10 -3.98 -3.07
C ILE A 149 1.97 -4.23 -2.05
N ARG A 150 0.94 -3.39 -1.95
CA ARG A 150 -0.06 -3.51 -0.87
C ARG A 150 -0.80 -4.82 -0.92
N THR A 151 -1.26 -5.26 -2.09
CA THR A 151 -1.94 -6.55 -2.22
C THR A 151 -1.05 -7.70 -1.77
N HIS A 152 0.22 -7.68 -2.17
CA HIS A 152 1.19 -8.71 -1.79
C HIS A 152 1.48 -8.73 -0.28
N VAL A 153 1.59 -7.56 0.34
CA VAL A 153 1.74 -7.44 1.80
C VAL A 153 0.47 -7.88 2.52
N LEU A 154 -0.72 -7.58 2.00
CA LEU A 154 -1.98 -8.02 2.60
C LEU A 154 -2.14 -9.54 2.54
N VAL A 155 -1.74 -10.19 1.44
CA VAL A 155 -1.86 -11.66 1.27
C VAL A 155 -0.72 -12.46 1.86
N GLY A 156 0.35 -11.80 2.33
CA GLY A 156 1.46 -12.46 3.00
C GLY A 156 0.95 -13.24 4.22
N PRO A 157 1.23 -14.55 4.35
CA PRO A 157 0.66 -15.36 5.42
C PRO A 157 1.34 -15.09 6.77
N THR A 158 2.62 -14.73 6.77
CA THR A 158 3.40 -14.37 7.97
C THR A 158 3.98 -12.96 7.85
N TRP A 159 4.36 -12.34 8.96
CA TRP A 159 5.03 -11.03 8.90
C TRP A 159 6.36 -11.10 8.15
N GLN A 160 7.03 -12.26 8.13
CA GLN A 160 8.28 -12.47 7.40
C GLN A 160 8.05 -12.38 5.89
N ASP A 161 6.98 -13.00 5.38
CA ASP A 161 6.62 -12.92 3.95
C ASP A 161 6.28 -11.48 3.55
N ARG A 162 5.51 -10.79 4.41
CA ARG A 162 5.16 -9.37 4.25
C ARG A 162 6.42 -8.50 4.22
N PHE A 163 7.36 -8.80 5.11
CA PHE A 163 8.63 -8.11 5.22
C PHE A 163 9.53 -8.35 4.00
N ASP A 164 9.61 -9.58 3.50
CA ASP A 164 10.37 -9.88 2.29
C ASP A 164 9.84 -9.12 1.07
N MET A 165 8.52 -8.98 0.96
CA MET A 165 7.89 -8.13 -0.06
C MET A 165 8.26 -6.65 0.11
N LEU A 166 8.22 -6.13 1.35
CA LEU A 166 8.58 -4.75 1.65
C LEU A 166 10.04 -4.44 1.33
N LYS A 167 10.98 -5.34 1.65
CA LYS A 167 12.39 -5.15 1.29
C LYS A 167 12.56 -5.00 -0.22
N ARG A 168 11.89 -5.85 -1.01
CA ARG A 168 11.95 -5.79 -2.48
C ARG A 168 11.34 -4.49 -2.99
N GLY A 169 10.17 -4.11 -2.47
CA GLY A 169 9.47 -2.87 -2.83
C GLY A 169 10.27 -1.61 -2.49
N LEU A 170 10.87 -1.56 -1.31
CA LEU A 170 11.71 -0.44 -0.87
C LEU A 170 12.98 -0.33 -1.70
N SER A 171 13.71 -1.43 -1.91
CA SER A 171 14.91 -1.41 -2.75
C SER A 171 14.60 -0.95 -4.17
N ALA A 172 13.50 -1.43 -4.77
CA ALA A 172 13.05 -0.96 -6.07
C ALA A 172 12.66 0.52 -6.04
N SER A 173 12.04 0.99 -4.95
CA SER A 173 11.67 2.39 -4.81
C SER A 173 12.87 3.32 -4.69
N VAL A 174 13.87 2.96 -3.89
CA VAL A 174 15.12 3.72 -3.76
C VAL A 174 15.81 3.84 -5.12
N GLN A 175 15.98 2.71 -5.85
CA GLN A 175 16.56 2.72 -7.20
C GLN A 175 15.79 3.62 -8.16
N GLN A 176 14.45 3.56 -8.14
CA GLN A 176 13.59 4.38 -8.99
C GLN A 176 13.77 5.88 -8.68
N VAL A 177 13.81 6.22 -7.39
CA VAL A 177 13.97 7.59 -6.91
C VAL A 177 15.33 8.16 -7.26
N GLU A 178 16.40 7.37 -7.11
CA GLU A 178 17.76 7.73 -7.50
C GLU A 178 17.86 7.98 -9.01
N LEU A 179 17.29 7.08 -9.83
CA LEU A 179 17.24 7.23 -11.29
C LEU A 179 16.48 8.49 -11.71
N GLN A 180 15.31 8.76 -11.12
CA GLN A 180 14.55 9.96 -11.44
C GLN A 180 15.30 11.24 -11.04
N ALA A 181 16.01 11.21 -9.91
CA ALA A 181 16.84 12.32 -9.47
C ALA A 181 18.01 12.59 -10.44
N SER A 182 18.66 11.55 -10.97
CA SER A 182 19.75 11.72 -11.94
C SER A 182 19.26 12.26 -13.28
N TYR A 183 18.17 11.71 -13.83
CA TYR A 183 17.59 12.21 -15.09
C TYR A 183 17.11 13.66 -14.99
N GLY A 184 16.50 14.04 -13.86
CA GLY A 184 16.08 15.42 -13.61
C GLY A 184 17.26 16.40 -13.48
N ALA A 185 18.43 15.95 -13.03
CA ALA A 185 19.64 16.76 -13.00
C ALA A 185 20.24 16.97 -14.40
N GLU A 186 20.28 15.92 -15.22
CA GLU A 186 20.79 16.00 -16.59
C GLU A 186 19.93 16.89 -17.49
N ALA A 187 18.60 16.77 -17.40
CA ALA A 187 17.68 17.61 -18.17
C ALA A 187 17.83 19.11 -17.88
N ARG A 188 18.09 19.49 -16.61
CA ARG A 188 18.35 20.88 -16.21
C ARG A 188 19.70 21.41 -16.72
N ASN A 189 20.69 20.54 -16.87
CA ASN A 189 22.01 20.93 -17.37
C ASN A 189 22.09 20.93 -18.91
N SER A 190 21.09 20.39 -19.60
CA SER A 190 21.03 20.30 -21.05
C SER A 190 20.01 21.25 -21.70
N GLU A 191 19.37 22.14 -20.92
CA GLU A 191 18.70 23.30 -21.50
C GLU A 191 19.75 24.16 -22.24
N PRO A 192 19.68 24.28 -23.58
CA PRO A 192 20.59 25.19 -24.28
C PRO A 192 20.36 26.57 -23.73
N SER A 193 21.44 27.27 -23.34
CA SER A 193 21.34 28.69 -23.01
C SER A 193 20.67 29.36 -24.20
N VAL A 194 19.44 29.82 -24.02
CA VAL A 194 18.72 30.55 -25.06
C VAL A 194 19.46 31.88 -25.19
N GLY A 195 20.51 31.87 -26.00
CA GLY A 195 21.13 33.05 -26.56
C GLY A 195 20.01 33.86 -27.20
N GLY A 196 19.91 35.12 -26.78
CA GLY A 196 18.81 36.01 -27.10
C GLY A 196 18.39 35.93 -28.56
N VAL A 197 17.11 35.64 -28.78
CA VAL A 197 16.48 35.77 -30.09
C VAL A 197 16.64 37.24 -30.52
N PRO A 198 17.34 37.54 -31.63
CA PRO A 198 17.40 38.90 -32.13
C PRO A 198 15.99 39.30 -32.56
N VAL A 199 15.43 40.31 -31.89
CA VAL A 199 14.16 40.92 -32.27
C VAL A 199 14.35 41.56 -33.64
N CYS A 200 13.80 40.92 -34.68
CA CYS A 200 13.74 41.50 -36.01
C CYS A 200 12.78 42.70 -35.95
N ARG A 201 13.32 43.91 -35.88
CA ARG A 201 12.56 45.14 -36.06
C ARG A 201 12.25 45.28 -37.54
N ILE A 202 10.98 45.10 -37.90
CA ILE A 202 10.47 45.45 -39.23
C ILE A 202 10.44 46.98 -39.30
N ALA A 203 11.16 47.53 -40.27
CA ALA A 203 11.14 48.94 -40.66
C ALA A 203 10.11 49.17 -41.78
#